data_AF-A0AAJ5ZZ42-F1
#
_entry.id   AF-A0AAJ5ZZ42-F1
#
_cell.length_a   1.000
_cell.length_b   1.000
_cell.length_c   1.000
_cell.angle_alpha   90.00
_cell.angle_beta   90.00
_cell.angle_gamma   90.00
#
_symmetry.space_group_name_H-M   'P 1'
#
loop_
_entity.id
_entity.type
_entity.pdbx_description
1 polymer ?
#
loop_
_entity_poly.entity_id
_entity_poly.type
_entity_poly.pdbx_seq_one_letter_code
_entity_poly.pdbx_strand_id
1 'polypeptide(L)'
;MDGTTDFDPIFEDDRLWSETLVFPHPAKLDDEAMDYYFPEYDGRWSRQTKRAMENFAAKGLEMNSNWALENQFWSCPGCGRSKPEIFRKSANGILLAKLELHHDHLWDEGLRRPEKLLGPEWKGKLMEGATVVMDTIRSLVVRFDEALVCSECNAADGKAKKAVDADPSFSFAAAEIRTFAKAMPHHDHEIDVDAAKAVWDGERPGFERRVAILDMLVDDLAAGRLQRRLEGRLRVDRRMFQRIGAEENLHKAFLRSAKGTVNTGLLQTMRSDFLARSVQKDVVRRERTKTVVRRPTDEEYSSYVPENVARKWAETGEDWTCPCCGRGKRASMRLSSKKKWTGTIRAIAQHDILLDEDEITLRERLFPGFPNDLHLQEMRWVDVCSDCADIETRIGQSRRDLADVYLSIDQMRSSLADVGDNVPHEIDFDLAVEMSGSNWRYRHAGEAVSAFISLRNSFRSRMDFASERKHLRQDTFAQLDFELDVRHRIENAQERKDIMAMFRDGDYSRARKRSQWW
;
A
#
# COMPACT_ATOMS: atom_id res chain seq x y z
N MET A 1 -25.88 25.04 -12.70
CA MET A 1 -27.02 24.14 -12.89
C MET A 1 -27.71 24.06 -11.54
N ASP A 2 -28.68 24.94 -11.32
CA ASP A 2 -29.50 24.97 -10.12
C ASP A 2 -30.54 23.86 -10.23
N GLY A 3 -30.31 22.81 -9.46
CA GLY A 3 -31.16 21.64 -9.33
C GLY A 3 -30.97 21.01 -7.95
N THR A 4 -30.87 21.84 -6.91
CA THR A 4 -31.06 21.40 -5.53
C THR A 4 -32.53 21.09 -5.37
N THR A 5 -32.89 19.83 -5.63
CA THR A 5 -34.16 19.26 -5.18
C THR A 5 -34.28 19.50 -3.68
N ASP A 6 -35.38 20.15 -3.29
CA ASP A 6 -35.84 20.28 -1.91
C ASP A 6 -35.65 18.95 -1.17
N PHE A 7 -34.72 18.94 -0.22
CA PHE A 7 -34.67 17.92 0.81
C PHE A 7 -35.84 18.20 1.74
N ASP A 8 -36.93 17.46 1.55
CA ASP A 8 -38.04 17.40 2.49
C ASP A 8 -37.46 16.98 3.86
N PRO A 9 -37.60 17.78 4.94
CA PRO A 9 -37.06 17.43 6.25
C PRO A 9 -37.98 16.37 6.87
N ILE A 10 -37.77 15.13 6.46
CA ILE A 10 -38.53 13.99 6.96
C ILE A 10 -37.97 13.60 8.35
N PHE A 11 -38.82 13.73 9.37
CA PHE A 11 -38.73 13.26 10.76
C PHE A 11 -37.93 14.12 11.76
N GLU A 12 -38.62 15.03 12.46
CA GLU A 12 -38.27 15.39 13.85
C GLU A 12 -38.72 14.24 14.78
N ASP A 13 -37.95 13.15 14.81
CA ASP A 13 -38.00 12.18 15.89
C ASP A 13 -36.87 12.54 16.86
N ASP A 14 -37.17 13.10 18.04
CA ASP A 14 -36.15 13.48 19.05
C ASP A 14 -35.24 12.32 19.50
N ARG A 15 -35.55 11.08 19.09
CA ARG A 15 -34.71 9.89 19.32
C ARG A 15 -33.63 9.70 18.25
N LEU A 16 -33.73 10.34 17.08
CA LEU A 16 -32.86 10.11 15.92
C LEU A 16 -32.62 11.43 15.14
N TRP A 17 -31.36 11.66 14.75
CA TRP A 17 -31.01 12.70 13.77
C TRP A 17 -30.09 12.10 12.71
N SER A 18 -30.05 12.70 11.52
CA SER A 18 -29.27 12.20 10.39
C SER A 18 -28.52 13.33 9.70
N GLU A 19 -27.33 13.01 9.20
CA GLU A 19 -26.50 13.90 8.37
C GLU A 19 -26.03 13.14 7.14
N THR A 20 -25.79 13.85 6.03
CA THR A 20 -25.27 13.27 4.79
C THR A 20 -23.81 13.64 4.61
N LEU A 21 -22.95 12.63 4.48
CA LEU A 21 -21.53 12.80 4.19
C LEU A 21 -21.25 12.50 2.72
N VAL A 22 -20.58 13.43 2.04
CA VAL A 22 -20.18 13.28 0.64
C VAL A 22 -18.69 12.95 0.56
N PHE A 23 -18.37 11.82 -0.06
CA PHE A 23 -17.00 11.38 -0.29
C PHE A 23 -16.69 11.45 -1.79
N PRO A 24 -15.85 12.40 -2.24
CA PRO A 24 -15.48 12.49 -3.65
C PRO A 24 -14.70 11.23 -4.07
N HIS A 25 -14.86 10.83 -5.33
CA HIS A 25 -14.08 9.74 -5.94
C HIS A 25 -12.95 10.35 -6.78
N PRO A 26 -11.71 10.45 -6.26
CA PRO A 26 -10.66 11.27 -6.88
C PRO A 26 -10.35 10.85 -8.32
N ALA A 27 -10.40 9.55 -8.63
CA ALA A 27 -10.15 9.04 -9.97
C ALA A 27 -11.09 9.63 -11.04
N LYS A 28 -12.31 10.06 -10.66
CA LYS A 28 -13.34 10.58 -11.58
C LYS A 28 -13.45 12.10 -11.60
N LEU A 29 -12.77 12.82 -10.72
CA LEU A 29 -12.85 14.29 -10.67
C LEU A 29 -12.02 14.90 -11.80
N ASP A 30 -12.40 16.04 -12.36
CA ASP A 30 -11.43 16.84 -13.14
C ASP A 30 -10.52 17.63 -12.20
N ASP A 31 -9.58 18.39 -12.75
CA ASP A 31 -8.63 19.14 -11.94
C ASP A 31 -9.26 20.28 -11.14
N GLU A 32 -10.36 20.89 -11.64
CA GLU A 32 -11.07 21.95 -10.93
C GLU A 32 -11.83 21.38 -9.72
N ALA A 33 -12.49 20.24 -9.91
CA ALA A 33 -13.14 19.52 -8.83
C ALA A 33 -12.13 18.96 -7.81
N MET A 34 -10.95 18.51 -8.25
CA MET A 34 -9.88 18.14 -7.31
C MET A 34 -9.46 19.34 -6.44
N ASP A 35 -9.30 20.53 -7.03
CA ASP A 35 -8.97 21.77 -6.29
C ASP A 35 -10.09 22.19 -5.33
N TYR A 36 -11.35 21.95 -5.69
CA TYR A 36 -12.51 22.24 -4.84
C TYR A 36 -12.64 21.29 -3.64
N TYR A 37 -12.50 19.97 -3.85
CA TYR A 37 -12.71 18.97 -2.80
C TYR A 37 -11.48 18.74 -1.92
N PHE A 38 -10.28 19.05 -2.43
CA PHE A 38 -9.02 18.87 -1.71
C PHE A 38 -8.22 20.18 -1.61
N PRO A 39 -8.85 21.29 -1.18
CA PRO A 39 -8.24 22.62 -1.25
C PRO A 39 -7.05 22.77 -0.30
N GLU A 40 -6.81 21.84 0.62
CA GLU A 40 -5.67 21.88 1.52
C GLU A 40 -4.45 21.18 0.94
N TYR A 41 -4.58 20.37 -0.10
CA TYR A 41 -3.50 19.54 -0.62
C TYR A 41 -2.89 20.11 -1.90
N ASP A 42 -1.66 19.67 -2.24
CA ASP A 42 -0.95 20.17 -3.41
C ASP A 42 -0.55 19.04 -4.37
N GLY A 43 -1.33 18.83 -5.43
CA GLY A 43 -1.01 17.88 -6.50
C GLY A 43 -0.68 18.56 -7.83
N ARG A 44 -0.33 17.78 -8.86
CA ARG A 44 -0.15 18.27 -10.24
C ARG A 44 -1.39 19.01 -10.80
N TRP A 45 -2.57 18.70 -10.26
CA TRP A 45 -3.85 19.34 -10.62
C TRP A 45 -4.04 20.71 -9.98
N SER A 46 -3.31 21.01 -8.89
CA SER A 46 -3.52 22.20 -8.06
C SER A 46 -3.15 23.48 -8.80
N ARG A 47 -3.81 24.58 -8.43
CA ARG A 47 -3.49 25.90 -8.97
C ARG A 47 -2.05 26.32 -8.64
N GLN A 48 -1.56 25.97 -7.44
CA GLN A 48 -0.19 26.29 -6.99
C GLN A 48 0.86 25.61 -7.87
N THR A 49 0.74 24.31 -8.10
CA THR A 49 1.69 23.55 -8.91
C THR A 49 1.65 23.96 -10.38
N LYS A 50 0.46 24.20 -10.94
CA LYS A 50 0.32 24.69 -12.32
C LYS A 50 1.00 26.04 -12.52
N ARG A 51 0.80 26.99 -11.60
CA ARG A 51 1.49 28.29 -11.62
C ARG A 51 3.01 28.14 -11.51
N ALA A 52 3.50 27.23 -10.67
CA ALA A 52 4.93 26.97 -10.56
C ALA A 52 5.50 26.42 -11.88
N MET A 53 4.82 25.46 -12.51
CA MET A 53 5.22 24.92 -13.82
C MET A 53 5.37 26.03 -14.88
N GLU A 54 4.42 26.96 -14.93
CA GLU A 54 4.44 28.13 -15.82
C GLU A 54 5.59 29.09 -15.49
N ASN A 55 5.70 29.51 -14.22
CA ASN A 55 6.71 30.47 -13.76
C ASN A 55 8.14 29.97 -14.00
N PHE A 56 8.39 28.67 -13.83
CA PHE A 56 9.69 28.06 -14.10
C PHE A 56 9.88 27.68 -15.57
N ALA A 57 8.87 27.82 -16.43
CA ALA A 57 8.86 27.28 -17.79
C ALA A 57 9.37 25.83 -17.83
N ALA A 58 8.87 25.00 -16.91
CA ALA A 58 9.28 23.62 -16.74
C ALA A 58 8.62 22.73 -17.80
N LYS A 59 9.37 21.76 -18.32
CA LYS A 59 8.90 20.81 -19.34
C LYS A 59 8.30 19.53 -18.76
N GLY A 60 8.44 19.33 -17.45
CA GLY A 60 7.92 18.19 -16.72
C GLY A 60 7.97 18.42 -15.21
N LEU A 61 7.34 17.52 -14.45
CA LEU A 61 7.19 17.58 -13.00
C LEU A 61 7.64 16.27 -12.35
N GLU A 62 8.43 16.38 -11.28
CA GLU A 62 8.71 15.28 -10.38
C GLU A 62 8.19 15.63 -8.97
N MET A 63 7.05 15.02 -8.63
CA MET A 63 6.33 15.23 -7.38
C MET A 63 6.11 13.91 -6.63
N ASN A 64 6.45 13.87 -5.34
CA ASN A 64 6.28 12.67 -4.51
C ASN A 64 5.00 12.69 -3.65
N SER A 65 4.68 11.55 -3.03
CA SER A 65 3.47 11.40 -2.21
C SER A 65 3.46 12.30 -0.98
N ASN A 66 4.63 12.55 -0.37
CA ASN A 66 4.73 13.40 0.81
C ASN A 66 4.38 14.85 0.46
N TRP A 67 4.79 15.33 -0.72
CA TRP A 67 4.33 16.63 -1.21
C TRP A 67 2.81 16.66 -1.38
N ALA A 68 2.25 15.65 -2.05
CA ALA A 68 0.82 15.58 -2.37
C ALA A 68 -0.09 15.46 -1.13
N LEU A 69 0.34 14.71 -0.12
CA LEU A 69 -0.45 14.44 1.09
C LEU A 69 -0.24 15.49 2.19
N GLU A 70 0.73 16.39 2.04
CA GLU A 70 0.94 17.47 2.98
C GLU A 70 0.19 18.73 2.55
N ASN A 71 -0.14 19.58 3.51
CA ASN A 71 -0.87 20.82 3.27
C ASN A 71 -0.13 21.73 2.26
N GLN A 72 -0.83 22.43 1.36
CA GLN A 72 -0.24 23.32 0.36
C GLN A 72 0.45 24.55 0.97
N PHE A 73 0.05 24.94 2.19
CA PHE A 73 0.63 26.04 2.97
C PHE A 73 1.74 25.57 3.92
N TRP A 74 2.12 24.29 3.86
CA TRP A 74 3.18 23.75 4.68
C TRP A 74 4.51 24.49 4.46
N SER A 75 5.25 24.66 5.55
CA SER A 75 6.58 25.26 5.58
C SER A 75 7.56 24.31 6.25
N CYS A 76 8.76 24.21 5.68
CA CYS A 76 9.78 23.29 6.16
C CYS A 76 10.24 23.67 7.57
N PRO A 77 10.15 22.78 8.57
CA PRO A 77 10.67 23.06 9.91
C PRO A 77 12.19 23.21 9.92
N GLY A 78 12.87 22.63 8.92
CA GLY A 78 14.32 22.68 8.76
C GLY A 78 14.86 24.00 8.20
N CYS A 79 14.20 24.60 7.20
CA CYS A 79 14.72 25.83 6.56
C CYS A 79 13.75 27.00 6.56
N GLY A 80 12.51 26.80 7.01
CA GLY A 80 11.45 27.81 7.03
C GLY A 80 10.80 28.09 5.67
N ARG A 81 11.34 27.55 4.56
CA ARG A 81 10.75 27.74 3.23
C ARG A 81 9.38 27.10 3.12
N SER A 82 8.43 27.83 2.55
CA SER A 82 7.13 27.34 2.13
C SER A 82 7.23 26.45 0.89
N LYS A 83 6.20 25.65 0.59
CA LYS A 83 6.14 24.87 -0.67
C LYS A 83 6.43 25.70 -1.93
N PRO A 84 5.80 26.88 -2.15
CA PRO A 84 6.15 27.73 -3.28
C PRO A 84 7.64 28.01 -3.41
N GLU A 85 8.33 28.28 -2.31
CA GLU A 85 9.77 28.59 -2.28
C GLU A 85 10.66 27.35 -2.42
N ILE A 86 10.13 26.13 -2.26
CA ILE A 86 10.88 24.88 -2.41
C ILE A 86 10.93 24.43 -3.86
N PHE A 87 9.92 24.75 -4.68
CA PHE A 87 9.92 24.40 -6.11
C PHE A 87 11.24 24.80 -6.76
N ARG A 88 11.85 23.85 -7.47
CA ARG A 88 13.13 24.08 -8.14
C ARG A 88 13.18 23.39 -9.47
N LYS A 89 13.63 24.11 -10.49
CA LYS A 89 13.89 23.54 -11.81
C LYS A 89 15.24 22.85 -11.83
N SER A 90 15.25 21.58 -12.20
CA SER A 90 16.49 20.84 -12.48
C SER A 90 17.14 21.29 -13.80
N ALA A 91 18.43 20.97 -13.98
CA ALA A 91 19.15 21.25 -15.24
C ALA A 91 18.48 20.65 -16.49
N ASN A 92 17.70 19.57 -16.32
CA ASN A 92 16.97 18.90 -17.40
C ASN A 92 15.59 19.55 -17.68
N GLY A 93 15.25 20.65 -17.01
CA GLY A 93 13.99 21.36 -17.19
C GLY A 93 12.79 20.75 -16.48
N ILE A 94 13.00 19.78 -15.58
CA ILE A 94 11.95 19.17 -14.74
C ILE A 94 11.83 19.97 -13.44
N LEU A 95 10.62 20.34 -13.06
CA LEU A 95 10.30 20.96 -11.78
C LEU A 95 10.28 19.91 -10.67
N LEU A 96 11.02 20.14 -9.58
CA LEU A 96 11.12 19.25 -8.44
C LEU A 96 10.20 19.74 -7.31
N ALA A 97 9.37 18.83 -6.80
CA ALA A 97 8.40 19.05 -5.73
C ALA A 97 8.41 17.85 -4.77
N LYS A 98 9.38 17.81 -3.85
CA LYS A 98 9.65 16.63 -3.02
C LYS A 98 9.87 16.98 -1.56
N LEU A 99 9.11 16.32 -0.69
CA LEU A 99 9.29 16.33 0.76
C LEU A 99 9.78 14.96 1.24
N GLU A 100 10.66 14.94 2.23
CA GLU A 100 11.27 13.73 2.78
C GLU A 100 10.90 13.58 4.25
N LEU A 101 10.61 12.35 4.67
CA LEU A 101 10.53 12.04 6.10
C LEU A 101 11.96 11.91 6.62
N HIS A 102 12.33 12.83 7.50
CA HIS A 102 13.64 12.87 8.13
C HIS A 102 13.54 12.33 9.54
N HIS A 103 14.24 11.23 9.81
CA HIS A 103 14.25 10.56 11.11
C HIS A 103 15.66 10.43 11.66
N ASP A 104 15.78 10.19 12.95
CA ASP A 104 17.06 9.90 13.57
C ASP A 104 17.54 8.50 13.16
N HIS A 105 18.71 8.41 12.52
CA HIS A 105 19.31 7.15 12.09
C HIS A 105 19.62 6.16 13.24
N LEU A 106 19.59 6.59 14.52
CA LEU A 106 19.58 5.66 15.66
C LEU A 106 18.38 4.70 15.64
N TRP A 107 17.26 5.12 15.06
CA TRP A 107 16.09 4.28 14.83
C TRP A 107 16.40 3.04 14.00
N ASP A 108 17.26 3.20 12.97
CA ASP A 108 17.70 2.13 12.09
C ASP A 108 18.77 1.27 12.76
N GLU A 109 19.65 1.88 13.55
CA GLU A 109 20.66 1.13 14.31
C GLU A 109 20.01 0.19 15.34
N GLY A 110 18.86 0.56 15.90
CA GLY A 110 18.05 -0.33 16.73
C GLY A 110 17.57 -1.60 16.02
N LEU A 111 17.51 -1.63 14.69
CA LEU A 111 17.24 -2.86 13.93
C LEU A 111 18.53 -3.62 13.57
N ARG A 112 19.61 -2.89 13.28
CA ARG A 112 20.90 -3.49 12.88
C ARG A 112 21.61 -4.19 14.03
N ARG A 113 21.50 -3.69 15.27
CA ARG A 113 22.21 -4.28 16.41
C ARG A 113 21.70 -5.65 16.82
N PRO A 114 20.39 -5.89 16.99
CA PRO A 114 19.87 -7.23 17.18
C PRO A 114 20.27 -8.19 16.05
N GLU A 115 20.27 -7.73 14.81
CA GLU A 115 20.70 -8.52 13.66
C GLU A 115 22.19 -8.91 13.74
N LYS A 116 23.08 -7.97 14.13
CA LYS A 116 24.51 -8.27 14.35
C LYS A 116 24.72 -9.25 15.51
N LEU A 117 23.96 -9.11 16.59
CA LEU A 117 24.10 -9.91 17.81
C LEU A 117 23.53 -11.33 17.67
N LEU A 118 22.37 -11.46 17.03
CA LEU A 118 21.58 -12.69 16.99
C LEU A 118 21.45 -13.30 15.58
N GLY A 119 21.90 -12.60 14.53
CA GLY A 119 21.81 -13.01 13.12
C GLY A 119 20.55 -12.51 12.40
N PRO A 120 20.41 -12.79 11.08
CA PRO A 120 19.33 -12.26 10.22
C PRO A 120 17.91 -12.64 10.68
N GLU A 121 17.77 -13.78 11.36
CA GLU A 121 16.48 -14.26 11.89
C GLU A 121 16.27 -13.90 13.38
N TRP A 122 16.94 -12.86 13.88
CA TRP A 122 16.93 -12.49 15.31
C TRP A 122 15.52 -12.38 15.92
N LYS A 123 14.52 -11.92 15.15
CA LYS A 123 13.13 -11.80 15.63
C LYS A 123 12.56 -13.13 16.11
N GLY A 124 12.91 -14.24 15.46
CA GLY A 124 12.47 -15.59 15.84
C GLY A 124 13.24 -16.17 17.04
N LYS A 125 14.37 -15.55 17.41
CA LYS A 125 15.21 -15.96 18.55
C LYS A 125 14.84 -15.26 19.86
N LEU A 126 14.01 -14.23 19.79
CA LEU A 126 13.55 -13.49 20.97
C LEU A 126 12.37 -14.21 21.65
N MET A 127 12.25 -14.02 22.97
CA MET A 127 11.09 -14.49 23.74
C MET A 127 9.81 -13.73 23.37
N GLU A 128 8.66 -14.35 23.67
CA GLU A 128 7.35 -13.74 23.40
C GLU A 128 7.22 -12.37 24.08
N GLY A 129 6.69 -11.39 23.34
CA GLY A 129 6.53 -10.01 23.81
C GLY A 129 7.79 -9.13 23.75
N ALA A 130 8.98 -9.68 23.47
CA ALA A 130 10.22 -8.92 23.30
C ALA A 130 10.17 -7.96 22.10
N THR A 131 9.50 -8.33 21.02
CA THR A 131 9.33 -7.47 19.83
C THR A 131 8.59 -6.17 20.14
N VAL A 132 7.63 -6.19 21.07
CA VAL A 132 6.92 -4.98 21.53
C VAL A 132 7.85 -4.07 22.33
N VAL A 133 8.76 -4.67 23.12
CA VAL A 133 9.76 -3.91 23.88
C VAL A 133 10.79 -3.28 22.94
N MET A 134 11.15 -3.95 21.84
CA MET A 134 12.09 -3.42 20.86
C MET A 134 11.64 -2.07 20.28
N ASP A 135 10.38 -1.91 19.90
CA ASP A 135 9.87 -0.62 19.41
C ASP A 135 9.93 0.47 20.50
N THR A 136 9.75 0.10 21.77
CA THR A 136 9.92 1.01 22.91
C THR A 136 11.39 1.41 23.09
N ILE A 137 12.32 0.45 22.98
CA ILE A 137 13.77 0.72 23.02
C ILE A 137 14.15 1.71 21.92
N ARG A 138 13.67 1.50 20.69
CA ARG A 138 13.95 2.39 19.55
C ARG A 138 13.43 3.80 19.81
N SER A 139 12.20 3.94 20.27
CA SER A 139 11.61 5.24 20.62
C SER A 139 12.34 5.93 21.78
N LEU A 140 12.89 5.17 22.73
CA LEU A 140 13.63 5.72 23.87
C LEU A 140 15.01 6.30 23.46
N VAL A 141 15.68 5.67 22.51
CA VAL A 141 17.08 6.03 22.17
C VAL A 141 17.20 7.11 21.11
N VAL A 142 16.18 7.34 20.28
CA VAL A 142 16.21 8.42 19.29
C VAL A 142 16.23 9.81 19.94
N ARG A 143 16.82 10.79 19.26
CA ARG A 143 16.90 12.19 19.70
C ARG A 143 15.63 12.97 19.36
N PHE A 144 14.97 12.61 18.25
CA PHE A 144 13.78 13.28 17.74
C PHE A 144 12.91 12.30 16.94
N ASP A 145 11.60 12.56 16.92
CA ASP A 145 10.63 11.85 16.09
C ASP A 145 10.79 12.22 14.61
N GLU A 146 10.24 11.41 13.71
CA GLU A 146 10.22 11.73 12.29
C GLU A 146 9.63 13.12 12.01
N ALA A 147 10.32 13.90 11.20
CA ALA A 147 9.91 15.24 10.79
C ALA A 147 9.86 15.30 9.27
N LEU A 148 8.75 15.77 8.72
CA LEU A 148 8.71 16.07 7.29
C LEU A 148 9.59 17.30 7.02
N VAL A 149 10.48 17.21 6.02
CA VAL A 149 11.39 18.30 5.61
C VAL A 149 11.47 18.39 4.08
N CYS A 150 11.98 19.51 3.56
CA CYS A 150 12.26 19.61 2.13
C CYS A 150 13.47 18.75 1.74
N SER A 151 13.52 18.32 0.47
CA SER A 151 14.64 17.49 -0.05
C SER A 151 16.00 18.13 0.16
N GLU A 152 16.10 19.45 0.08
CA GLU A 152 17.36 20.17 0.31
C GLU A 152 17.79 20.15 1.78
N CYS A 153 16.87 20.16 2.75
CA CYS A 153 17.20 19.98 4.18
C CYS A 153 17.71 18.57 4.45
N ASN A 154 17.04 17.57 3.89
CA ASN A 154 17.49 16.17 3.99
C ASN A 154 18.90 15.99 3.39
N ALA A 155 19.16 16.64 2.24
CA ALA A 155 20.50 16.66 1.65
C ALA A 155 21.52 17.45 2.49
N ALA A 156 21.10 18.54 3.13
CA ALA A 156 21.96 19.36 4.00
C ALA A 156 22.44 18.57 5.23
N ASP A 157 21.57 17.77 5.87
CA ASP A 157 21.96 16.84 6.93
C ASP A 157 23.08 15.89 6.46
N GLY A 158 22.88 15.21 5.33
CA GLY A 158 23.88 14.30 4.76
C GLY A 158 25.21 14.97 4.39
N LYS A 159 25.18 16.22 3.88
CA LYS A 159 26.39 17.01 3.59
C LYS A 159 27.10 17.43 4.88
N ALA A 160 26.36 17.91 5.87
CA ALA A 160 26.89 18.36 7.15
C ALA A 160 27.58 17.22 7.91
N LYS A 161 26.95 16.03 7.99
CA LYS A 161 27.53 14.84 8.63
C LYS A 161 28.89 14.47 8.03
N LYS A 162 29.00 14.50 6.71
CA LYS A 162 30.26 14.23 6.00
C LYS A 162 31.31 15.31 6.25
N ALA A 163 30.91 16.57 6.33
CA ALA A 163 31.83 17.68 6.53
C ALA A 163 32.43 17.72 7.95
N VAL A 164 31.68 17.27 8.96
CA VAL A 164 32.11 17.29 10.37
C VAL A 164 32.59 15.94 10.89
N ASP A 165 32.64 14.91 10.02
CA ASP A 165 32.99 13.53 10.36
C ASP A 165 32.13 12.95 11.50
N ALA A 166 30.81 13.18 11.42
CA ALA A 166 29.86 12.63 12.39
C ALA A 166 29.62 11.13 12.15
N ASP A 167 29.21 10.41 13.20
CA ASP A 167 28.84 9.00 13.10
C ASP A 167 27.73 8.78 12.05
N PRO A 168 27.81 7.75 11.20
CA PRO A 168 26.77 7.48 10.18
C PRO A 168 25.35 7.28 10.74
N SER A 169 25.25 6.88 12.02
CA SER A 169 24.00 6.66 12.76
C SER A 169 23.49 7.95 13.44
N PHE A 170 24.24 9.05 13.37
CA PHE A 170 23.79 10.35 13.83
C PHE A 170 22.94 11.04 12.75
N SER A 171 22.04 11.91 13.17
CA SER A 171 21.29 12.84 12.32
C SER A 171 21.01 14.14 13.08
N PHE A 172 21.04 15.26 12.37
CA PHE A 172 20.67 16.57 12.89
C PHE A 172 19.14 16.70 12.91
N ALA A 173 18.54 17.14 14.01
CA ALA A 173 17.12 17.44 14.08
C ALA A 173 16.76 18.60 13.13
N ALA A 174 15.49 18.73 12.71
CA ALA A 174 15.08 19.81 11.80
C ALA A 174 15.46 21.21 12.34
N ALA A 175 15.24 21.46 13.63
CA ALA A 175 15.63 22.72 14.26
C ALA A 175 17.14 22.98 14.23
N GLU A 176 17.96 21.92 14.26
CA GLU A 176 19.42 22.00 14.17
C GLU A 176 19.86 22.28 12.74
N ILE A 177 19.25 21.63 11.75
CA ILE A 177 19.48 21.90 10.31
C ILE A 177 19.28 23.39 10.03
N ARG A 178 18.28 24.02 10.64
CA ARG A 178 18.00 25.45 10.48
C ARG A 178 19.15 26.36 10.85
N THR A 179 20.01 25.93 11.78
CA THR A 179 21.13 26.75 12.26
C THR A 179 22.27 26.84 11.25
N PHE A 180 22.43 25.83 10.38
CA PHE A 180 23.54 25.76 9.44
C PHE A 180 23.13 25.72 7.97
N ALA A 181 21.87 25.42 7.64
CA ALA A 181 21.38 25.42 6.27
C ALA A 181 21.08 26.85 5.81
N LYS A 182 21.87 27.35 4.86
CA LYS A 182 21.65 28.65 4.23
C LYS A 182 20.59 28.50 3.15
N ALA A 183 19.36 28.82 3.51
CA ALA A 183 18.19 28.64 2.66
C ALA A 183 17.99 29.81 1.70
N MET A 184 17.81 29.50 0.42
CA MET A 184 17.35 30.44 -0.60
C MET A 184 16.15 29.82 -1.35
N PRO A 185 15.14 30.61 -1.72
CA PRO A 185 14.04 30.12 -2.55
C PRO A 185 14.57 29.47 -3.83
N HIS A 186 14.03 28.32 -4.20
CA HIS A 186 14.27 27.63 -5.47
C HIS A 186 15.71 27.16 -5.71
N HIS A 187 16.56 27.19 -4.69
CA HIS A 187 17.96 26.75 -4.76
C HIS A 187 18.26 25.63 -3.77
N ASP A 188 19.35 24.89 -4.04
CA ASP A 188 19.92 23.94 -3.08
C ASP A 188 20.46 24.68 -1.85
N HIS A 189 20.45 24.01 -0.70
CA HIS A 189 21.07 24.56 0.51
C HIS A 189 22.59 24.50 0.43
N GLU A 190 23.21 25.63 0.75
CA GLU A 190 24.59 25.69 1.22
C GLU A 190 24.62 25.38 2.73
N ILE A 191 25.72 24.83 3.21
CA ILE A 191 25.90 24.50 4.63
C ILE A 191 26.97 25.38 5.25
N ASP A 192 26.69 25.87 6.45
CA ASP A 192 27.66 26.48 7.33
C ASP A 192 28.36 25.39 8.15
N VAL A 193 29.59 25.03 7.74
CA VAL A 193 30.31 23.91 8.33
C VAL A 193 30.66 24.17 9.80
N ASP A 194 30.98 25.42 10.16
CA ASP A 194 31.33 25.77 11.54
C ASP A 194 30.11 25.68 12.46
N ALA A 195 28.95 26.16 12.01
CA ALA A 195 27.70 26.01 12.76
C ALA A 195 27.31 24.53 12.89
N ALA A 196 27.42 23.74 11.82
CA ALA A 196 27.15 22.30 11.88
C ALA A 196 28.10 21.57 12.84
N LYS A 197 29.37 21.96 12.86
CA LYS A 197 30.38 21.41 13.78
C LYS A 197 30.05 21.74 15.22
N ALA A 198 29.65 22.99 15.51
CA ALA A 198 29.25 23.41 16.85
C ALA A 198 28.06 22.59 17.37
N VAL A 199 27.06 22.33 16.52
CA VAL A 199 25.94 21.44 16.89
C VAL A 199 26.42 20.02 17.16
N TRP A 200 27.23 19.45 16.26
CA TRP A 200 27.75 18.09 16.45
C TRP A 200 28.56 17.94 17.73
N ASP A 201 29.49 18.85 17.99
CA ASP A 201 30.34 18.80 19.19
C ASP A 201 29.50 18.94 20.48
N GLY A 202 28.41 19.70 20.44
CA GLY A 202 27.45 19.80 21.55
C GLY A 202 26.64 18.52 21.78
N GLU A 203 26.24 17.84 20.71
CA GLU A 203 25.36 16.66 20.77
C GLU A 203 26.10 15.33 20.89
N ARG A 204 27.38 15.28 20.51
CA ARG A 204 28.21 14.06 20.53
C ARG A 204 28.15 13.32 21.87
N PRO A 205 28.29 13.97 23.06
CA PRO A 205 28.21 13.25 24.33
C PRO A 205 26.83 12.64 24.59
N GLY A 206 25.76 13.28 24.12
CA GLY A 206 24.39 12.76 24.23
C GLY A 206 24.17 11.56 23.30
N PHE A 207 24.66 11.66 22.06
CA PHE A 207 24.61 10.59 21.08
C PHE A 207 25.37 9.33 21.54
N GLU A 208 26.60 9.47 22.02
CA GLU A 208 27.40 8.35 22.55
C GLU A 208 26.70 7.65 23.71
N ARG A 209 26.04 8.42 24.59
CA ARG A 209 25.25 7.85 25.69
C ARG A 209 24.05 7.06 25.19
N ARG A 210 23.36 7.53 24.15
CA ARG A 210 22.21 6.85 23.54
C ARG A 210 22.62 5.54 22.88
N VAL A 211 23.76 5.55 22.20
CA VAL A 211 24.40 4.34 21.66
C VAL A 211 24.69 3.32 22.77
N ALA A 212 25.29 3.74 23.89
CA ALA A 212 25.56 2.84 25.01
C ALA A 212 24.28 2.29 25.66
N ILE A 213 23.23 3.11 25.79
CA ILE A 213 21.92 2.67 26.29
C ILE A 213 21.30 1.65 25.32
N LEU A 214 21.40 1.89 24.00
CA LEU A 214 20.89 0.98 22.99
C LEU A 214 21.57 -0.40 23.09
N ASP A 215 22.91 -0.44 23.20
CA ASP A 215 23.65 -1.69 23.39
C ASP A 215 23.17 -2.45 24.62
N MET A 216 23.15 -1.76 25.77
CA MET A 216 22.71 -2.35 27.04
C MET A 216 21.29 -2.93 26.95
N LEU A 217 20.35 -2.18 26.36
CA LEU A 217 18.95 -2.61 26.26
C LEU A 217 18.76 -3.76 25.25
N VAL A 218 19.51 -3.76 24.14
CA VAL A 218 19.48 -4.87 23.17
C VAL A 218 20.08 -6.13 23.78
N ASP A 219 21.18 -6.02 24.53
CA ASP A 219 21.78 -7.15 25.23
C ASP A 219 20.84 -7.72 26.30
N ASP A 220 20.17 -6.87 27.07
CA ASP A 220 19.16 -7.28 28.05
C ASP A 220 17.94 -7.93 27.39
N LEU A 221 17.49 -7.42 26.25
CA LEU A 221 16.40 -8.01 25.45
C LEU A 221 16.81 -9.40 24.95
N ALA A 222 18.01 -9.53 24.37
CA ALA A 222 18.56 -10.78 23.86
C ALA A 222 18.76 -11.83 24.96
N ALA A 223 19.19 -11.39 26.16
CA ALA A 223 19.33 -12.24 27.33
C ALA A 223 18.01 -12.54 28.05
N GLY A 224 16.88 -12.03 27.56
CA GLY A 224 15.56 -12.34 28.12
C GLY A 224 15.19 -11.57 29.38
N ARG A 225 15.95 -10.53 29.73
CA ARG A 225 15.71 -9.69 30.92
C ARG A 225 14.65 -8.62 30.67
N LEU A 226 14.40 -8.28 29.41
CA LEU A 226 13.38 -7.32 29.00
C LEU A 226 12.30 -8.01 28.16
N GLN A 227 11.15 -8.25 28.76
CA GLN A 227 10.00 -8.87 28.07
C GLN A 227 8.68 -8.32 28.60
N ARG A 228 7.71 -8.18 27.70
CA ARG A 228 6.36 -7.74 28.05
C ARG A 228 5.41 -8.93 28.09
N ARG A 229 4.85 -9.20 29.27
CA ARG A 229 3.73 -10.13 29.43
C ARG A 229 2.53 -9.66 28.60
N LEU A 230 2.03 -10.53 27.73
CA LEU A 230 0.92 -10.25 26.81
C LEU A 230 -0.41 -10.78 27.33
N GLU A 231 -0.40 -11.51 28.44
CA GLU A 231 -1.57 -12.07 29.09
C GLU A 231 -2.54 -10.95 29.49
N GLY A 232 -3.79 -11.06 29.06
CA GLY A 232 -4.82 -10.05 29.34
C GLY A 232 -4.65 -8.72 28.60
N ARG A 233 -3.72 -8.62 27.63
CA ARG A 233 -3.57 -7.42 26.81
C ARG A 233 -4.89 -7.12 26.09
N LEU A 234 -5.49 -5.97 26.40
CA LEU A 234 -6.60 -5.42 25.63
C LEU A 234 -6.16 -5.23 24.18
N ARG A 235 -7.04 -5.51 23.21
CA ARG A 235 -6.74 -5.25 21.80
C ARG A 235 -6.37 -3.76 21.65
N VAL A 236 -5.19 -3.52 21.07
CA VAL A 236 -4.45 -2.23 21.07
C VAL A 236 -5.26 -1.11 20.41
N ASP A 237 -6.20 -1.49 19.55
CA ASP A 237 -7.04 -0.59 18.77
C ASP A 237 -8.19 0.03 19.57
N ARG A 238 -8.51 -0.45 20.79
CA ARG A 238 -9.74 -0.03 21.49
C ARG A 238 -9.54 0.12 22.99
N ARG A 239 -9.21 1.35 23.43
CA ARG A 239 -9.30 1.69 24.86
C ARG A 239 -10.76 1.55 25.31
N MET A 240 -10.99 0.93 26.48
CA MET A 240 -12.33 0.57 26.95
C MET A 240 -13.28 1.78 27.03
N PHE A 241 -12.78 2.95 27.39
CA PHE A 241 -13.55 4.19 27.52
C PHE A 241 -13.93 4.84 26.18
N GLN A 242 -13.38 4.37 25.05
CA GLN A 242 -13.71 4.88 23.70
C GLN A 242 -14.75 4.00 22.98
N ARG A 243 -15.29 2.97 23.64
CA ARG A 243 -16.22 2.01 23.00
C ARG A 243 -17.59 2.59 22.67
N ILE A 244 -17.96 3.72 23.28
CA ILE A 244 -19.16 4.50 23.01
C ILE A 244 -18.74 5.97 22.98
N GLY A 245 -18.60 6.54 21.78
CA GLY A 245 -18.15 7.91 21.55
C GLY A 245 -18.44 8.32 20.11
N ALA A 246 -18.30 9.63 19.81
CA ALA A 246 -18.66 10.19 18.50
C ALA A 246 -17.94 9.46 17.34
N GLU A 247 -16.62 9.28 17.43
CA GLU A 247 -15.82 8.60 16.40
C GLU A 247 -16.27 7.15 16.16
N GLU A 248 -16.47 6.36 17.21
CA GLU A 248 -16.87 4.96 17.10
C GLU A 248 -18.30 4.83 16.56
N ASN A 249 -19.21 5.73 16.96
CA ASN A 249 -20.59 5.73 16.45
C ASN A 249 -20.63 6.11 14.96
N LEU A 250 -19.90 7.15 14.56
CA LEU A 250 -19.76 7.52 13.15
C LEU A 250 -19.11 6.40 12.34
N HIS A 251 -18.00 5.83 12.82
CA HIS A 251 -17.31 4.73 12.15
C HIS A 251 -18.21 3.49 12.02
N LYS A 252 -18.95 3.09 13.07
CA LYS A 252 -19.89 1.96 13.01
C LYS A 252 -21.08 2.23 12.09
N ALA A 253 -21.68 3.42 12.16
CA ALA A 253 -22.80 3.80 11.31
C ALA A 253 -22.37 3.80 9.84
N PHE A 254 -21.21 4.40 9.56
CA PHE A 254 -20.59 4.42 8.25
C PHE A 254 -20.30 3.00 7.75
N LEU A 255 -19.58 2.17 8.52
CA LEU A 255 -19.28 0.79 8.14
C LEU A 255 -20.56 -0.02 7.90
N ARG A 256 -21.61 0.17 8.71
CA ARG A 256 -22.89 -0.51 8.51
C ARG A 256 -23.54 -0.10 7.18
N SER A 257 -23.43 1.17 6.80
CA SER A 257 -23.96 1.68 5.53
C SER A 257 -23.13 1.23 4.32
N ALA A 258 -21.80 1.25 4.43
CA ALA A 258 -20.91 0.95 3.32
C ALA A 258 -20.63 -0.55 3.10
N LYS A 259 -20.69 -1.38 4.14
CA LYS A 259 -20.31 -2.80 4.07
C LYS A 259 -21.18 -3.55 3.06
N GLY A 260 -20.55 -4.32 2.17
CA GLY A 260 -21.25 -5.08 1.13
C GLY A 260 -21.73 -4.22 -0.04
N THR A 261 -21.14 -3.03 -0.20
CA THR A 261 -21.37 -2.13 -1.34
C THR A 261 -20.03 -1.69 -1.92
N VAL A 262 -20.06 -1.12 -3.13
CA VAL A 262 -18.87 -0.52 -3.78
C VAL A 262 -18.23 0.60 -2.97
N ASN A 263 -18.99 1.26 -2.09
CA ASN A 263 -18.48 2.39 -1.30
C ASN A 263 -17.36 1.96 -0.34
N THR A 264 -17.37 0.71 0.14
CA THR A 264 -16.27 0.19 0.97
C THR A 264 -14.95 0.17 0.19
N GLY A 265 -14.98 -0.32 -1.05
CA GLY A 265 -13.81 -0.37 -1.93
C GLY A 265 -13.31 1.02 -2.31
N LEU A 266 -14.22 1.93 -2.65
CA LEU A 266 -13.87 3.32 -3.01
C LEU A 266 -13.14 4.05 -1.87
N LEU A 267 -13.51 3.80 -0.61
CA LEU A 267 -12.79 4.38 0.52
C LEU A 267 -11.44 3.73 0.77
N GLN A 268 -11.35 2.40 0.62
CA GLN A 268 -10.09 1.69 0.78
C GLN A 268 -9.03 2.17 -0.21
N THR A 269 -9.43 2.60 -1.42
CA THR A 269 -8.52 3.15 -2.43
C THR A 269 -8.48 4.66 -2.49
N MET A 270 -9.22 5.39 -1.64
CA MET A 270 -9.27 6.85 -1.70
C MET A 270 -7.87 7.49 -1.72
N ARG A 271 -6.94 6.96 -0.91
CA ARG A 271 -5.54 7.41 -0.89
C ARG A 271 -4.80 7.10 -2.19
N SER A 272 -4.96 5.90 -2.75
CA SER A 272 -4.27 5.54 -4.00
C SER A 272 -4.84 6.30 -5.19
N ASP A 273 -6.16 6.45 -5.29
CA ASP A 273 -6.85 7.26 -6.29
C ASP A 273 -6.42 8.73 -6.20
N PHE A 274 -6.37 9.29 -4.99
CA PHE A 274 -5.91 10.66 -4.77
C PHE A 274 -4.45 10.83 -5.22
N LEU A 275 -3.55 9.95 -4.77
CA LEU A 275 -2.15 10.01 -5.15
C LEU A 275 -1.97 9.84 -6.66
N ALA A 276 -2.73 8.95 -7.30
CA ALA A 276 -2.69 8.73 -8.73
C ALA A 276 -2.96 10.02 -9.51
N ARG A 277 -3.89 10.83 -9.02
CA ARG A 277 -4.19 12.15 -9.59
C ARG A 277 -3.18 13.22 -9.22
N SER A 278 -2.56 13.12 -8.05
CA SER A 278 -1.71 14.17 -7.48
C SER A 278 -0.23 14.07 -7.88
N VAL A 279 0.36 12.88 -7.93
CA VAL A 279 1.82 12.72 -8.15
C VAL A 279 2.20 12.64 -9.62
N GLN A 280 3.45 13.01 -9.94
CA GLN A 280 4.02 12.91 -11.29
C GLN A 280 5.49 12.49 -11.18
N LYS A 281 5.99 11.70 -12.12
CA LYS A 281 7.42 11.35 -12.18
C LYS A 281 7.94 11.46 -13.59
N ASP A 282 8.02 12.70 -14.08
CA ASP A 282 8.70 12.98 -15.34
C ASP A 282 10.20 12.83 -15.11
N VAL A 283 10.70 11.61 -15.33
CA VAL A 283 12.13 11.34 -15.38
C VAL A 283 12.61 11.51 -16.81
N VAL A 284 13.81 12.09 -16.97
CA VAL A 284 14.52 11.98 -18.23
C VAL A 284 14.70 10.50 -18.53
N ARG A 285 14.02 10.00 -19.58
CA ARG A 285 14.27 8.67 -20.12
C ARG A 285 15.73 8.65 -20.59
N ARG A 286 16.64 8.19 -19.73
CA ARG A 286 17.99 7.84 -20.17
C ARG A 286 17.80 6.77 -21.25
N GLU A 287 18.34 7.01 -22.44
CA GLU A 287 18.43 5.97 -23.45
C GLU A 287 19.05 4.75 -22.79
N ARG A 288 18.28 3.67 -22.71
CA ARG A 288 18.81 2.41 -22.20
C ARG A 288 19.88 1.97 -23.18
N THR A 289 21.13 2.01 -22.76
CA THR A 289 22.21 1.35 -23.49
C THR A 289 21.79 -0.10 -23.68
N LYS A 290 21.65 -0.56 -24.93
CA LYS A 290 21.28 -1.94 -25.23
C LYS A 290 22.30 -2.86 -24.56
N THR A 291 21.90 -3.55 -23.51
CA THR A 291 22.75 -4.58 -22.89
C THR A 291 22.97 -5.66 -23.93
N VAL A 292 24.23 -6.05 -24.16
CA VAL A 292 24.55 -7.16 -25.06
C VAL A 292 23.80 -8.40 -24.57
N VAL A 293 22.96 -8.95 -25.43
CA VAL A 293 22.18 -10.15 -25.12
C VAL A 293 23.16 -11.32 -25.01
N ARG A 294 23.19 -11.98 -23.85
CA ARG A 294 23.99 -13.18 -23.61
C ARG A 294 23.09 -14.27 -23.05
N ARG A 295 23.21 -15.47 -23.60
CA ARG A 295 22.55 -16.67 -23.08
C ARG A 295 23.38 -17.27 -21.93
N PRO A 296 22.76 -17.76 -20.84
CA PRO A 296 23.49 -18.46 -19.79
C PRO A 296 24.06 -19.77 -20.30
N THR A 297 25.28 -20.11 -19.88
CA THR A 297 25.84 -21.45 -20.11
C THR A 297 25.09 -22.50 -19.27
N ASP A 298 25.36 -23.79 -19.52
CA ASP A 298 24.81 -24.90 -18.71
C ASP A 298 25.20 -24.78 -17.25
N GLU A 299 26.49 -24.53 -16.97
CA GLU A 299 26.99 -24.34 -15.61
C GLU A 299 26.38 -23.11 -14.92
N GLU A 300 26.31 -21.97 -15.61
CA GLU A 300 25.70 -20.75 -15.06
C GLU A 300 24.22 -20.96 -14.74
N TYR A 301 23.49 -21.67 -15.60
CA TYR A 301 22.09 -22.00 -15.39
C TYR A 301 21.90 -22.95 -14.19
N SER A 302 22.66 -24.04 -14.13
CA SER A 302 22.56 -25.03 -13.05
C SER A 302 22.95 -24.48 -11.68
N SER A 303 23.88 -23.53 -11.63
CA SER A 303 24.31 -22.86 -10.39
C SER A 303 23.39 -21.71 -9.94
N TYR A 304 22.42 -21.31 -10.77
CA TYR A 304 21.64 -20.10 -10.53
C TYR A 304 20.60 -20.30 -9.43
N VAL A 305 20.66 -19.46 -8.40
CA VAL A 305 19.66 -19.39 -7.33
C VAL A 305 19.23 -17.94 -7.15
N PRO A 306 17.94 -17.59 -7.33
CA PRO A 306 17.48 -16.23 -7.13
C PRO A 306 17.47 -15.85 -5.64
N GLU A 307 18.02 -14.67 -5.32
CA GLU A 307 18.25 -14.19 -3.94
C GLU A 307 16.98 -14.19 -3.05
N ASN A 308 15.80 -13.87 -3.59
CA ASN A 308 14.59 -13.63 -2.79
C ASN A 308 13.44 -14.64 -3.00
N VAL A 309 13.57 -15.58 -3.94
CA VAL A 309 12.50 -16.56 -4.28
C VAL A 309 13.09 -17.90 -4.72
N ALA A 310 14.19 -18.30 -4.08
CA ALA A 310 14.93 -19.54 -4.38
C ALA A 310 14.02 -20.78 -4.41
N ARG A 311 13.11 -20.90 -3.45
CA ARG A 311 12.22 -22.05 -3.31
C ARG A 311 11.34 -22.27 -4.55
N LYS A 312 10.61 -21.25 -4.99
CA LYS A 312 9.68 -21.37 -6.14
C LYS A 312 10.43 -21.67 -7.45
N TRP A 313 11.62 -21.10 -7.63
CA TRP A 313 12.47 -21.42 -8.78
C TRP A 313 12.91 -22.89 -8.80
N ALA A 314 13.28 -23.45 -7.64
CA ALA A 314 13.70 -24.83 -7.50
C ALA A 314 12.53 -25.83 -7.63
N GLU A 315 11.35 -25.49 -7.10
CA GLU A 315 10.15 -26.34 -7.15
C GLU A 315 9.52 -26.42 -8.54
N THR A 316 9.70 -25.39 -9.37
CA THR A 316 9.13 -25.38 -10.72
C THR A 316 9.88 -26.40 -11.61
N GLY A 317 9.19 -27.15 -12.48
CA GLY A 317 9.83 -28.06 -13.43
C GLY A 317 10.65 -27.35 -14.51
N GLU A 318 11.61 -28.05 -15.11
CA GLU A 318 12.42 -27.54 -16.23
C GLU A 318 11.62 -27.40 -17.55
N ASP A 319 10.51 -28.13 -17.65
CA ASP A 319 9.52 -28.10 -18.73
C ASP A 319 8.52 -26.94 -18.62
N TRP A 320 8.57 -26.19 -17.51
CA TRP A 320 7.68 -25.04 -17.31
C TRP A 320 7.89 -23.98 -18.40
N THR A 321 6.76 -23.49 -18.92
CA THR A 321 6.69 -22.35 -19.82
C THR A 321 5.77 -21.29 -19.22
N CYS A 322 6.15 -20.03 -19.37
CA CYS A 322 5.36 -18.92 -18.86
C CYS A 322 4.02 -18.86 -19.63
N PRO A 323 2.86 -18.93 -18.96
CA PRO A 323 1.57 -18.90 -19.64
C PRO A 323 1.28 -17.55 -20.30
N CYS A 324 1.98 -16.48 -19.92
CA CYS A 324 1.86 -15.18 -20.57
C CYS A 324 2.72 -15.09 -21.85
N CYS A 325 4.04 -15.21 -21.74
CA CYS A 325 4.97 -14.97 -22.87
C CYS A 325 5.52 -16.23 -23.55
N GLY A 326 5.21 -17.43 -23.06
CA GLY A 326 5.70 -18.70 -23.61
C GLY A 326 7.15 -19.07 -23.27
N ARG A 327 7.93 -18.17 -22.66
CA ARG A 327 9.34 -18.45 -22.31
C ARG A 327 9.47 -19.50 -21.22
N GLY A 328 10.43 -20.42 -21.40
CA GLY A 328 10.87 -21.33 -20.34
C GLY A 328 11.80 -20.66 -19.32
N LYS A 329 12.17 -21.38 -18.26
CA LYS A 329 13.04 -20.87 -17.18
C LYS A 329 14.34 -20.23 -17.69
N ARG A 330 15.12 -20.99 -18.46
CA ARG A 330 16.41 -20.53 -19.02
C ARG A 330 16.27 -19.29 -19.90
N ALA A 331 15.21 -19.23 -20.71
CA ALA A 331 14.91 -18.08 -21.57
C ALA A 331 14.50 -16.83 -20.78
N SER A 332 13.99 -16.98 -19.56
CA SER A 332 13.61 -15.86 -18.69
C SER A 332 14.78 -15.24 -17.90
N MET A 333 15.93 -15.92 -17.79
CA MET A 333 17.11 -15.38 -17.13
C MET A 333 17.77 -14.29 -17.98
N ARG A 334 18.18 -13.17 -17.37
CA ARG A 334 18.92 -12.10 -18.05
C ARG A 334 20.03 -11.54 -17.19
N LEU A 335 21.01 -10.93 -17.83
CA LEU A 335 22.04 -10.16 -17.13
C LEU A 335 21.51 -8.77 -16.76
N SER A 336 21.65 -8.43 -15.48
CA SER A 336 21.46 -7.05 -15.01
C SER A 336 22.60 -6.14 -15.47
N SER A 337 22.40 -4.82 -15.34
CA SER A 337 23.46 -3.83 -15.58
C SER A 337 24.70 -4.02 -14.67
N LYS A 338 24.55 -4.74 -13.55
CA LYS A 338 25.63 -5.12 -12.64
C LYS A 338 26.30 -6.45 -13.01
N LYS A 339 26.03 -6.99 -14.20
CA LYS A 339 26.53 -8.29 -14.70
C LYS A 339 26.17 -9.49 -13.82
N LYS A 340 25.12 -9.37 -13.00
CA LYS A 340 24.53 -10.49 -12.24
C LYS A 340 23.33 -11.07 -12.98
N TRP A 341 23.19 -12.40 -12.99
CA TRP A 341 22.00 -13.07 -13.50
C TRP A 341 20.78 -12.75 -12.64
N THR A 342 19.67 -12.46 -13.32
CA THR A 342 18.38 -12.20 -12.72
C THR A 342 17.31 -12.97 -13.49
N GLY A 343 16.37 -13.59 -12.80
CA GLY A 343 15.23 -14.28 -13.37
C GLY A 343 14.48 -14.93 -12.24
N THR A 344 13.18 -14.68 -12.14
CA THR A 344 12.37 -15.32 -11.10
C THR A 344 11.02 -15.73 -11.65
N ILE A 345 10.40 -16.70 -10.97
CA ILE A 345 9.00 -17.08 -11.20
C ILE A 345 8.19 -16.46 -10.07
N ARG A 346 7.15 -15.72 -10.44
CA ARG A 346 6.29 -15.01 -9.50
C ARG A 346 4.85 -15.44 -9.74
N ALA A 347 4.10 -15.55 -8.66
CA ALA A 347 2.66 -15.77 -8.74
C ALA A 347 1.97 -14.42 -8.93
N ILE A 348 1.09 -14.34 -9.91
CA ILE A 348 0.16 -13.21 -10.09
C ILE A 348 -1.27 -13.69 -9.86
N ALA A 349 -2.07 -12.80 -9.27
CA ALA A 349 -3.49 -13.04 -9.03
C ALA A 349 -4.27 -12.96 -10.35
N GLN A 350 -5.12 -13.95 -10.60
CA GLN A 350 -6.00 -13.98 -11.77
C GLN A 350 -7.40 -14.43 -11.36
N HIS A 351 -8.40 -13.90 -12.04
CA HIS A 351 -9.79 -14.28 -11.87
C HIS A 351 -10.34 -14.86 -13.16
N ASP A 352 -11.02 -16.00 -13.04
CA ASP A 352 -11.88 -16.52 -14.10
C ASP A 352 -13.31 -16.00 -13.90
N ILE A 353 -14.11 -15.97 -14.96
CA ILE A 353 -15.52 -15.59 -14.88
C ILE A 353 -16.32 -16.74 -14.24
N LEU A 354 -17.17 -16.42 -13.28
CA LEU A 354 -18.12 -17.35 -12.69
C LEU A 354 -19.30 -17.54 -13.63
N LEU A 355 -19.61 -18.79 -13.96
CA LEU A 355 -20.73 -19.17 -14.83
C LEU A 355 -21.79 -20.01 -14.10
N ASP A 356 -21.58 -20.32 -12.82
CA ASP A 356 -22.55 -21.05 -12.01
C ASP A 356 -23.69 -20.11 -11.59
N GLU A 357 -24.83 -20.24 -12.26
CA GLU A 357 -26.05 -19.47 -12.02
C GLU A 357 -26.58 -19.58 -10.58
N ASP A 358 -26.38 -20.72 -9.92
CA ASP A 358 -26.89 -20.94 -8.57
C ASP A 358 -26.04 -20.16 -7.55
N GLU A 359 -24.72 -20.17 -7.73
CA GLU A 359 -23.81 -19.35 -6.93
C GLU A 359 -23.98 -17.85 -7.21
N ILE A 360 -24.18 -17.46 -8.47
CA ILE A 360 -24.50 -16.08 -8.86
C ILE A 360 -25.74 -15.61 -8.12
N THR A 361 -26.84 -16.37 -8.18
CA THR A 361 -28.11 -16.04 -7.50
C THR A 361 -27.90 -15.83 -6.00
N LEU A 362 -27.11 -16.70 -5.35
CA LEU A 362 -26.81 -16.57 -3.93
C LEU A 362 -25.99 -15.31 -3.61
N ARG A 363 -24.98 -15.00 -4.45
CA ARG A 363 -24.13 -13.82 -4.27
C ARG A 363 -24.92 -12.53 -4.41
N GLU A 364 -25.76 -12.43 -5.43
CA GLU A 364 -26.65 -11.28 -5.64
C GLU A 364 -27.62 -11.09 -4.47
N ARG A 365 -28.15 -12.20 -3.91
CA ARG A 365 -29.02 -12.17 -2.72
C ARG A 365 -28.31 -11.69 -1.45
N LEU A 366 -27.06 -12.10 -1.26
CA LEU A 366 -26.27 -11.78 -0.07
C LEU A 366 -25.65 -10.38 -0.13
N PHE A 367 -25.33 -9.90 -1.34
CA PHE A 367 -24.63 -8.64 -1.55
C PHE A 367 -25.26 -7.79 -2.67
N PRO A 368 -26.53 -7.39 -2.52
CA PRO A 368 -27.25 -6.64 -3.56
C PRO A 368 -26.68 -5.24 -3.84
N GLY A 369 -25.76 -4.75 -3.00
CA GLY A 369 -25.12 -3.45 -3.15
C GLY A 369 -23.90 -3.40 -4.07
N PHE A 370 -23.48 -4.53 -4.64
CA PHE A 370 -22.46 -4.57 -5.69
C PHE A 370 -23.09 -4.50 -7.09
N PRO A 371 -22.36 -3.95 -8.09
CA PRO A 371 -22.65 -4.16 -9.50
C PRO A 371 -22.63 -5.66 -9.81
N ASN A 372 -23.81 -6.23 -10.06
CA ASN A 372 -23.98 -7.65 -10.39
C ASN A 372 -23.88 -7.89 -11.90
N ASP A 373 -23.00 -7.16 -12.56
CA ASP A 373 -22.85 -7.11 -14.01
C ASP A 373 -21.67 -7.97 -14.50
N LEU A 374 -20.80 -8.40 -13.57
CA LEU A 374 -19.73 -9.37 -13.77
C LEU A 374 -19.53 -10.16 -12.47
N HIS A 375 -19.46 -11.50 -12.57
CA HIS A 375 -19.20 -12.37 -11.44
C HIS A 375 -17.89 -13.10 -11.65
N LEU A 376 -17.00 -13.05 -10.65
CA LEU A 376 -15.68 -13.69 -10.71
C LEU A 376 -15.61 -14.91 -9.80
N GLN A 377 -14.83 -15.90 -10.23
CA GLN A 377 -14.43 -17.01 -9.37
C GLN A 377 -13.41 -16.55 -8.32
N GLU A 378 -13.17 -17.42 -7.34
CA GLU A 378 -12.10 -17.24 -6.37
C GLU A 378 -10.76 -17.04 -7.08
N MET A 379 -9.97 -16.10 -6.57
CA MET A 379 -8.67 -15.76 -7.13
C MET A 379 -7.79 -17.01 -7.19
N ARG A 380 -7.23 -17.28 -8.37
CA ARG A 380 -6.16 -18.27 -8.53
C ARG A 380 -4.83 -17.61 -8.77
N TRP A 381 -3.77 -18.26 -8.31
CA TRP A 381 -2.41 -17.82 -8.51
C TRP A 381 -1.84 -18.47 -9.76
N VAL A 382 -1.32 -17.66 -10.67
CA VAL A 382 -0.68 -18.12 -11.90
C VAL A 382 0.80 -17.77 -11.86
N ASP A 383 1.65 -18.78 -12.02
CA ASP A 383 3.09 -18.59 -12.04
C ASP A 383 3.55 -18.10 -13.41
N VAL A 384 4.15 -16.90 -13.43
CA VAL A 384 4.67 -16.23 -14.62
C VAL A 384 6.13 -15.83 -14.43
N CYS A 385 6.83 -15.57 -15.54
CA CYS A 385 8.21 -15.07 -15.46
C CYS A 385 8.24 -13.65 -14.87
N SER A 386 9.39 -13.26 -14.32
CA SER A 386 9.57 -11.96 -13.67
C SER A 386 9.23 -10.77 -14.57
N ASP A 387 9.46 -10.87 -15.89
CA ASP A 387 9.13 -9.78 -16.81
C ASP A 387 7.63 -9.64 -17.06
N CYS A 388 6.89 -10.75 -17.13
CA CYS A 388 5.43 -10.72 -17.22
C CYS A 388 4.84 -10.19 -15.91
N ALA A 389 5.34 -10.66 -14.76
CA ALA A 389 4.90 -10.16 -13.46
C ALA A 389 5.15 -8.66 -13.27
N ASP A 390 6.13 -8.08 -13.97
CA ASP A 390 6.44 -6.66 -13.89
C ASP A 390 5.59 -5.79 -14.84
N ILE A 391 4.73 -6.35 -15.70
CA ILE A 391 3.91 -5.58 -16.67
C ILE A 391 3.03 -4.55 -15.96
N GLU A 392 2.18 -4.98 -15.03
CA GLU A 392 1.26 -4.08 -14.31
C GLU A 392 2.01 -3.01 -13.52
N THR A 393 3.12 -3.40 -12.88
CA THR A 393 4.01 -2.47 -12.16
C THR A 393 4.62 -1.43 -13.10
N ARG A 394 5.07 -1.84 -14.29
CA ARG A 394 5.63 -0.94 -15.30
C ARG A 394 4.57 0.02 -15.84
N ILE A 395 3.34 -0.46 -16.05
CA ILE A 395 2.21 0.37 -16.46
C ILE A 395 1.93 1.42 -15.38
N GLY A 396 1.74 1.02 -14.12
CA GLY A 396 1.49 1.95 -13.02
C GLY A 396 2.64 2.94 -12.77
N GLN A 397 3.89 2.55 -13.04
CA GLN A 397 5.02 3.47 -13.01
C GLN A 397 5.01 4.49 -14.17
N SER A 398 4.52 4.09 -15.34
CA SER A 398 4.43 4.94 -16.54
C SER A 398 3.19 5.84 -16.54
N ARG A 399 2.09 5.36 -15.97
CA ARG A 399 0.76 5.99 -15.90
C ARG A 399 0.28 5.98 -14.47
N ARG A 400 0.83 6.91 -13.68
CA ARG A 400 0.46 7.05 -12.26
C ARG A 400 -0.97 7.49 -12.07
N ASP A 401 -1.62 8.03 -13.10
CA ASP A 401 -3.04 8.39 -13.12
C ASP A 401 -3.99 7.19 -13.06
N LEU A 402 -3.50 5.98 -13.33
CA LEU A 402 -4.27 4.75 -13.14
C LEU A 402 -4.14 4.30 -11.68
N ALA A 403 -5.26 4.33 -10.95
CA ALA A 403 -5.29 3.96 -9.53
C ALA A 403 -5.06 2.46 -9.31
N ASP A 404 -5.66 1.62 -10.17
CA ASP A 404 -5.50 0.16 -10.16
C ASP A 404 -5.25 -0.34 -11.58
N VAL A 405 -4.15 -1.07 -11.75
CA VAL A 405 -3.81 -1.73 -13.01
C VAL A 405 -4.14 -3.21 -12.87
N TYR A 406 -5.05 -3.71 -13.71
CA TYR A 406 -5.37 -5.13 -13.77
C TYR A 406 -5.44 -5.57 -15.24
N LEU A 407 -4.73 -6.66 -15.55
CA LEU A 407 -4.81 -7.34 -16.85
C LEU A 407 -4.96 -8.85 -16.64
N SER A 408 -5.84 -9.48 -17.43
CA SER A 408 -5.86 -10.94 -17.52
C SER A 408 -4.59 -11.46 -18.20
N ILE A 409 -4.24 -12.74 -18.03
CA ILE A 409 -3.10 -13.36 -18.73
C ILE A 409 -3.14 -13.11 -20.25
N ASP A 410 -4.32 -13.20 -20.85
CA ASP A 410 -4.47 -13.00 -22.30
C ASP A 410 -4.30 -11.53 -22.69
N GLN A 411 -4.75 -10.59 -21.86
CA GLN A 411 -4.51 -9.16 -22.07
C GLN A 411 -3.03 -8.80 -21.85
N MET A 412 -2.39 -9.36 -20.82
CA MET A 412 -0.94 -9.24 -20.61
C MET A 412 -0.19 -9.73 -21.85
N ARG A 413 -0.54 -10.93 -22.36
CA ARG A 413 0.05 -11.49 -23.59
C ARG A 413 -0.17 -10.55 -24.78
N SER A 414 -1.39 -10.01 -24.93
CA SER A 414 -1.74 -9.10 -26.03
C SER A 414 -0.98 -7.77 -25.97
N SER A 415 -0.58 -7.32 -24.78
CA SER A 415 0.23 -6.10 -24.59
C SER A 415 1.74 -6.30 -24.85
N LEU A 416 2.21 -7.51 -25.12
CA LEU A 416 3.61 -7.76 -25.43
C LEU A 416 3.89 -7.42 -26.90
N ALA A 417 4.64 -6.35 -27.14
CA ALA A 417 5.05 -5.94 -28.48
C ALA A 417 6.18 -6.82 -29.03
N ASP A 418 7.14 -7.21 -28.17
CA ASP A 418 8.21 -8.14 -28.51
C ASP A 418 8.64 -9.00 -27.31
N VAL A 419 8.94 -10.27 -27.61
CA VAL A 419 9.34 -11.30 -26.65
C VAL A 419 10.62 -11.98 -27.15
N GLY A 420 11.75 -11.55 -26.59
CA GLY A 420 13.04 -12.20 -26.81
C GLY A 420 13.52 -13.06 -25.64
N ASP A 421 14.34 -14.06 -25.95
CA ASP A 421 15.09 -14.81 -24.96
C ASP A 421 16.13 -13.93 -24.27
N ASN A 422 16.25 -14.07 -22.96
CA ASN A 422 17.25 -13.42 -22.12
C ASN A 422 17.25 -11.87 -22.19
N VAL A 423 16.15 -11.27 -22.64
CA VAL A 423 15.92 -9.82 -22.67
C VAL A 423 14.61 -9.43 -21.98
N PRO A 424 14.48 -8.19 -21.48
CA PRO A 424 13.19 -7.68 -20.99
C PRO A 424 12.16 -7.58 -22.12
N HIS A 425 10.89 -7.80 -21.79
CA HIS A 425 9.78 -7.60 -22.73
C HIS A 425 9.64 -6.14 -23.18
N GLU A 426 9.36 -5.96 -24.47
CA GLU A 426 8.79 -4.73 -25.00
C GLU A 426 7.28 -4.78 -24.80
N ILE A 427 6.73 -3.71 -24.20
CA ILE A 427 5.30 -3.62 -23.86
C ILE A 427 4.71 -2.50 -24.70
N ASP A 428 3.60 -2.79 -25.38
CA ASP A 428 2.72 -1.76 -25.92
C ASP A 428 1.97 -1.12 -24.76
N PHE A 429 2.49 0.00 -24.27
CA PHE A 429 1.94 0.69 -23.11
C PHE A 429 0.57 1.29 -23.40
N ASP A 430 0.32 1.76 -24.62
CA ASP A 430 -0.95 2.43 -24.94
C ASP A 430 -2.08 1.41 -24.97
N LEU A 431 -1.87 0.26 -25.62
CA LEU A 431 -2.82 -0.86 -25.62
C LEU A 431 -3.04 -1.41 -24.20
N ALA A 432 -1.97 -1.59 -23.42
CA ALA A 432 -2.08 -2.09 -22.05
C ALA A 432 -2.90 -1.16 -21.14
N VAL A 433 -2.74 0.15 -21.31
CA VAL A 433 -3.47 1.17 -20.56
C VAL A 433 -4.95 1.19 -20.96
N GLU A 434 -5.26 1.08 -22.24
CA GLU A 434 -6.64 0.99 -22.73
C GLU A 434 -7.37 -0.23 -22.16
N MET A 435 -6.73 -1.41 -22.21
CA MET A 435 -7.28 -2.64 -21.63
C MET A 435 -7.47 -2.51 -20.12
N SER A 436 -6.49 -1.97 -19.41
CA SER A 436 -6.59 -1.76 -17.97
C SER A 436 -7.71 -0.79 -17.60
N GLY A 437 -7.89 0.30 -18.36
CA GLY A 437 -8.99 1.26 -18.14
C GLY A 437 -10.37 0.62 -18.36
N SER A 438 -10.47 -0.31 -19.32
CA SER A 438 -11.69 -1.07 -19.59
C SER A 438 -12.01 -2.12 -18.52
N ASN A 439 -11.01 -2.51 -17.72
CA ASN A 439 -11.14 -3.55 -16.70
C ASN A 439 -11.66 -3.04 -15.35
N TRP A 440 -12.13 -1.80 -15.23
CA TRP A 440 -12.66 -1.26 -13.96
C TRP A 440 -13.76 -2.15 -13.33
N ARG A 441 -14.53 -2.88 -14.13
CA ARG A 441 -15.58 -3.82 -13.67
C ARG A 441 -15.01 -5.01 -12.89
N TYR A 442 -13.79 -5.48 -13.24
CA TYR A 442 -13.11 -6.55 -12.52
C TYR A 442 -12.79 -6.17 -11.08
N ARG A 443 -12.57 -4.88 -10.81
CA ARG A 443 -12.31 -4.40 -9.45
C ARG A 443 -13.53 -4.61 -8.55
N HIS A 444 -14.70 -4.14 -8.96
CA HIS A 444 -15.93 -4.29 -8.17
C HIS A 444 -16.34 -5.76 -8.03
N ALA A 445 -16.22 -6.53 -9.10
CA ALA A 445 -16.49 -7.97 -9.06
C ALA A 445 -15.49 -8.71 -8.14
N GLY A 446 -14.22 -8.26 -8.12
CA GLY A 446 -13.16 -8.74 -7.23
C GLY A 446 -13.46 -8.48 -5.75
N GLU A 447 -13.93 -7.28 -5.42
CA GLU A 447 -14.39 -6.91 -4.08
C GLU A 447 -15.60 -7.75 -3.65
N ALA A 448 -16.56 -7.97 -4.56
CA ALA A 448 -17.75 -8.78 -4.30
C ALA A 448 -17.40 -10.25 -4.01
N VAL A 449 -16.54 -10.87 -4.83
CA VAL A 449 -16.10 -12.26 -4.59
C VAL A 449 -15.28 -12.37 -3.30
N SER A 450 -14.44 -11.39 -2.99
CA SER A 450 -13.69 -11.35 -1.73
C SER A 450 -14.61 -11.27 -0.51
N ALA A 451 -15.66 -10.44 -0.57
CA ALA A 451 -16.68 -10.33 0.48
C ALA A 451 -17.43 -11.66 0.68
N PHE A 452 -17.81 -12.32 -0.41
CA PHE A 452 -18.46 -13.63 -0.38
C PHE A 452 -17.56 -14.72 0.23
N ILE A 453 -16.30 -14.83 -0.22
CA ILE A 453 -15.34 -15.81 0.31
C ILE A 453 -15.07 -15.57 1.80
N SER A 454 -14.92 -14.32 2.21
CA SER A 454 -14.70 -13.95 3.61
C SER A 454 -15.89 -14.39 4.49
N LEU A 455 -17.13 -14.13 4.03
CA LEU A 455 -18.33 -14.58 4.72
C LEU A 455 -18.40 -16.12 4.80
N ARG A 456 -18.25 -16.80 3.67
CA ARG A 456 -18.25 -18.27 3.57
C ARG A 456 -17.22 -18.91 4.50
N ASN A 457 -15.97 -18.43 4.46
CA ASN A 457 -14.88 -19.00 5.25
C ASN A 457 -15.06 -18.72 6.76
N SER A 458 -15.56 -17.53 7.12
CA SER A 458 -15.93 -17.20 8.50
C SER A 458 -17.01 -18.15 9.04
N PHE A 459 -18.05 -18.42 8.23
CA PHE A 459 -19.12 -19.35 8.58
C PHE A 459 -18.59 -20.77 8.75
N ARG A 460 -17.81 -21.28 7.78
CA ARG A 460 -17.20 -22.61 7.84
C ARG A 460 -16.33 -22.77 9.08
N SER A 461 -15.39 -21.86 9.32
CA SER A 461 -14.48 -21.92 10.47
C SER A 461 -15.23 -21.94 11.81
N ARG A 462 -16.29 -21.12 11.96
CA ARG A 462 -17.13 -21.12 13.16
C ARG A 462 -17.92 -22.43 13.31
N MET A 463 -18.51 -22.93 12.23
CA MET A 463 -19.24 -24.20 12.25
C MET A 463 -18.33 -25.39 12.57
N ASP A 464 -17.12 -25.44 12.01
CA ASP A 464 -16.12 -26.48 12.28
C ASP A 464 -15.70 -26.45 13.76
N PHE A 465 -15.39 -25.27 14.30
CA PHE A 465 -15.07 -25.09 15.72
C PHE A 465 -16.22 -25.52 16.66
N ALA A 466 -17.47 -25.19 16.30
CA ALA A 466 -18.67 -25.61 17.01
C ALA A 466 -18.95 -27.12 16.89
N SER A 467 -18.46 -27.76 15.82
CA SER A 467 -18.60 -29.21 15.62
C SER A 467 -17.76 -29.99 16.64
N GLU A 468 -16.56 -29.49 16.93
CA GLU A 468 -15.61 -30.03 17.91
C GLU A 468 -16.04 -29.75 19.35
N ARG A 469 -16.75 -28.64 19.60
CA ARG A 469 -17.17 -28.19 20.93
C ARG A 469 -18.68 -28.12 21.06
N LYS A 470 -19.30 -29.27 21.36
CA LYS A 470 -20.77 -29.41 21.46
C LYS A 470 -21.46 -28.34 22.31
N HIS A 471 -20.83 -27.88 23.39
CA HIS A 471 -21.40 -26.85 24.28
C HIS A 471 -21.46 -25.45 23.65
N LEU A 472 -20.66 -25.15 22.62
CA LEU A 472 -20.65 -23.85 21.92
C LEU A 472 -21.52 -23.84 20.66
N ARG A 473 -22.10 -25.00 20.31
CA ARG A 473 -22.81 -25.17 19.04
C ARG A 473 -24.01 -24.25 18.94
N GLN A 474 -24.88 -24.24 19.96
CA GLN A 474 -26.10 -23.44 19.97
C GLN A 474 -25.77 -21.94 19.84
N ASP A 475 -24.81 -21.45 20.63
CA ASP A 475 -24.39 -20.04 20.60
C ASP A 475 -23.81 -19.65 19.24
N THR A 476 -23.01 -20.53 18.63
CA THR A 476 -22.42 -20.29 17.32
C THR A 476 -23.50 -20.19 16.24
N PHE A 477 -24.46 -21.12 16.22
CA PHE A 477 -25.58 -21.06 15.26
C PHE A 477 -26.45 -19.82 15.46
N ALA A 478 -26.72 -19.42 16.71
CA ALA A 478 -27.46 -18.20 17.00
C ALA A 478 -26.72 -16.95 16.48
N GLN A 479 -25.39 -16.89 16.59
CA GLN A 479 -24.58 -15.79 16.05
C GLN A 479 -24.59 -15.74 14.51
N LEU A 480 -24.50 -16.90 13.85
CA LEU A 480 -24.55 -16.99 12.38
C LEU A 480 -25.95 -16.63 11.85
N ASP A 481 -27.00 -17.09 12.52
CA ASP A 481 -28.39 -16.75 12.20
C ASP A 481 -28.62 -15.23 12.32
N PHE A 482 -28.18 -14.63 13.43
CA PHE A 482 -28.23 -13.18 13.64
C PHE A 482 -27.45 -12.40 12.57
N GLU A 483 -26.30 -12.92 12.12
CA GLU A 483 -25.52 -12.28 11.08
C GLU A 483 -26.27 -12.25 9.73
N LEU A 484 -26.91 -13.36 9.33
CA LEU A 484 -27.72 -13.39 8.11
C LEU A 484 -29.01 -12.56 8.23
N ASP A 485 -29.68 -12.61 9.38
CA ASP A 485 -30.91 -11.85 9.65
C ASP A 485 -30.63 -10.35 9.65
N VAL A 486 -29.73 -9.89 10.52
CA VAL A 486 -29.55 -8.46 10.77
C VAL A 486 -28.63 -7.79 9.74
N ARG A 487 -27.55 -8.47 9.31
CA ARG A 487 -26.57 -7.85 8.41
C ARG A 487 -26.88 -8.08 6.94
N HIS A 488 -27.48 -9.21 6.59
CA HIS A 488 -27.84 -9.54 5.21
C HIS A 488 -29.36 -9.43 4.93
N ARG A 489 -30.17 -9.05 5.94
CA ARG A 489 -31.62 -8.83 5.80
C ARG A 489 -32.33 -10.05 5.21
N ILE A 490 -32.01 -11.22 5.75
CA ILE A 490 -32.61 -12.49 5.35
C ILE A 490 -33.62 -12.90 6.41
N GLU A 491 -34.84 -12.37 6.32
CA GLU A 491 -35.88 -12.54 7.35
C GLU A 491 -36.38 -13.99 7.45
N ASN A 492 -36.34 -14.75 6.35
CA ASN A 492 -36.81 -16.12 6.31
C ASN A 492 -35.82 -17.07 7.01
N ALA A 493 -36.22 -17.62 8.16
CA ALA A 493 -35.38 -18.52 8.94
C ALA A 493 -34.99 -19.82 8.22
N GLN A 494 -35.82 -20.32 7.27
CA GLN A 494 -35.47 -21.48 6.48
C GLN A 494 -34.42 -21.13 5.42
N GLU A 495 -34.54 -19.97 4.77
CA GLU A 495 -33.53 -19.46 3.84
C GLU A 495 -32.17 -19.30 4.52
N ARG A 496 -32.13 -18.75 5.74
CA ARG A 496 -30.88 -18.65 6.52
C ARG A 496 -30.25 -20.02 6.80
N LYS A 497 -31.05 -21.02 7.17
CA LYS A 497 -30.58 -22.41 7.35
C LYS A 497 -30.03 -23.01 6.06
N ASP A 498 -30.69 -22.75 4.95
CA ASP A 498 -30.27 -23.23 3.63
C ASP A 498 -28.93 -22.60 3.23
N ILE A 499 -28.75 -21.29 3.45
CA ILE A 499 -27.47 -20.59 3.20
C ILE A 499 -26.34 -21.15 4.06
N MET A 500 -26.58 -21.36 5.36
CA MET A 500 -25.60 -21.99 6.25
C MET A 500 -25.21 -23.40 5.75
N ALA A 501 -26.17 -24.19 5.25
CA ALA A 501 -25.90 -25.48 4.66
C ALA A 501 -25.08 -25.37 3.35
N MET A 502 -25.43 -24.43 2.46
CA MET A 502 -24.68 -24.17 1.22
C MET A 502 -23.23 -23.78 1.51
N PHE A 503 -22.98 -22.92 2.50
CA PHE A 503 -21.62 -22.55 2.91
C PHE A 503 -20.82 -23.71 3.50
N ARG A 504 -21.47 -24.60 4.24
CA ARG A 504 -20.82 -25.79 4.81
C ARG A 504 -20.46 -26.79 3.71
N ASP A 505 -21.41 -27.07 2.84
CA ASP A 505 -21.33 -28.18 1.88
C ASP A 505 -20.60 -27.77 0.58
N GLY A 506 -20.54 -26.46 0.29
CA GLY A 506 -19.98 -25.93 -0.97
C GLY A 506 -20.86 -26.19 -2.20
N ASP A 507 -22.10 -26.64 -1.97
CA ASP A 507 -23.11 -26.91 -2.98
C ASP A 507 -24.17 -25.81 -2.97
N TYR A 508 -24.22 -25.01 -4.04
CA TYR A 508 -25.11 -23.85 -4.16
C TYR A 508 -26.42 -24.17 -4.88
N SER A 509 -26.65 -25.42 -5.29
CA SER A 509 -27.80 -25.78 -6.15
C SER A 509 -29.18 -25.54 -5.52
N ARG A 510 -29.21 -25.22 -4.22
CA ARG A 510 -30.42 -24.89 -3.47
C ARG A 510 -30.87 -23.45 -3.68
N ALA A 511 -30.02 -22.56 -4.19
CA ALA A 511 -30.33 -21.15 -4.42
C ALA A 511 -31.47 -20.97 -5.45
N ARG A 512 -31.42 -21.69 -6.57
CA ARG A 512 -32.37 -21.53 -7.69
C ARG A 512 -33.71 -22.24 -7.51
N LYS A 513 -33.80 -23.24 -6.63
CA LYS A 513 -35.08 -23.86 -6.24
C LYS A 513 -36.06 -22.86 -5.62
N ARG A 514 -35.61 -21.65 -5.32
CA ARG A 514 -36.37 -20.61 -4.63
C ARG A 514 -36.16 -19.20 -5.20
N SER A 515 -35.60 -19.01 -6.39
CA SER A 515 -35.60 -17.68 -7.05
C SER A 515 -37.01 -17.21 -7.49
N GLN A 516 -38.09 -17.86 -7.01
CA GLN A 516 -39.50 -17.50 -7.19
C GLN A 516 -40.07 -16.62 -6.05
N TRP A 517 -39.25 -16.14 -5.11
CA TRP A 517 -39.69 -15.25 -4.01
C TRP A 517 -39.44 -13.76 -4.28
N TRP A 518 -39.47 -13.35 -5.55
CA TRP A 518 -39.59 -11.94 -5.94
C TRP A 518 -41.06 -11.55 -6.05
#